data_AF-A0A383D1T1-F1
#
_entry.id   AF-A0A383D1T1-F1
#
_cell.length_a   1.000
_cell.length_b   1.000
_cell.length_c   1.000
_cell.angle_alpha   90.00
_cell.angle_beta   90.00
_cell.angle_gamma   90.00
#
_symmetry.space_group_name_H-M   'P 1'
#
loop_
_entity.id
_entity.type
_entity.pdbx_description
1 polymer ?
#
loop_
_entity_poly.entity_id
_entity_poly.type
_entity_poly.pdbx_seq_one_letter_code
_entity_poly.pdbx_strand_id
1 'polypeptide(L)'
;ETNATFGCHENYLVGRGFPFDERENLKLLAAFLVTRQIYCGAGRIGACNPHPFRDWEGKFLDNSETKVNFQISQRADHIPNEFYRWVQYNRAIVNTRDEPLADPSKYRRIHLLVGDSNISEYATAMKMGATTLMLELMEQGIANSDWILAESVEAMRAISRDQEFKWEVTLRNGRHTTALELQMDMMNTAKKHLAGKNRETDWIIEEWNSVLDDLSKGPEALIGRVDWATKHWMLSE
;
A
#
# COMPACT_ATOMS: atom_id res chain seq x y z
N GLU A 1 -25.41 -2.96 5.46
CA GLU A 1 -24.28 -2.11 5.91
C GLU A 1 -24.28 -0.79 5.17
N THR A 2 -23.73 0.28 5.73
CA THR A 2 -23.81 1.65 5.19
C THR A 2 -22.77 1.97 4.10
N ASN A 3 -21.89 1.02 3.73
CA ASN A 3 -20.77 1.22 2.79
C ASN A 3 -19.86 2.43 3.11
N ALA A 4 -19.93 2.94 4.34
CA ALA A 4 -19.11 4.04 4.82
C ALA A 4 -17.67 3.57 5.06
N THR A 5 -16.72 4.49 4.95
CA THR A 5 -15.32 4.22 5.24
C THR A 5 -14.68 5.41 5.94
N PHE A 6 -13.82 5.14 6.91
CA PHE A 6 -13.01 6.12 7.64
C PHE A 6 -11.54 5.81 7.37
N GLY A 7 -10.72 6.85 7.23
CA GLY A 7 -9.31 6.71 6.87
C GLY A 7 -8.38 6.83 8.07
N CYS A 8 -7.33 6.01 8.09
CA CYS A 8 -6.11 6.25 8.87
C CYS A 8 -5.15 7.03 7.96
N HIS A 9 -4.79 8.26 8.34
CA HIS A 9 -3.95 9.12 7.50
C HIS A 9 -2.52 9.16 8.03
N GLU A 10 -1.56 8.98 7.13
CA GLU A 10 -0.14 9.06 7.41
C GLU A 10 0.42 10.38 6.84
N ASN A 11 1.37 10.99 7.54
CA ASN A 11 1.98 12.25 7.14
C ASN A 11 3.50 12.15 7.24
N TYR A 12 4.20 12.39 6.14
CA TYR A 12 5.65 12.35 6.06
C TYR A 12 6.19 13.70 5.62
N LEU A 13 7.15 14.25 6.37
CA LEU A 13 7.87 15.46 5.99
C LEU A 13 9.01 15.06 5.05
N VAL A 14 9.12 15.72 3.90
CA VAL A 14 10.21 15.52 2.93
C VAL A 14 10.80 16.87 2.52
N GLY A 15 12.02 16.85 1.98
CA GLY A 15 12.65 18.04 1.43
C GLY A 15 11.88 18.60 0.23
N ARG A 16 11.97 19.91 -0.03
CA ARG A 16 11.27 20.57 -1.16
C ARG A 16 11.65 19.97 -2.51
N GLY A 17 12.89 19.51 -2.63
CA GLY A 17 13.45 18.84 -3.80
C GLY A 17 13.03 17.38 -3.98
N PHE A 18 12.25 16.80 -3.06
CA PHE A 18 11.69 15.47 -3.27
C PHE A 18 10.93 15.42 -4.60
N PRO A 19 11.15 14.42 -5.47
CA PRO A 19 10.73 14.45 -6.86
C PRO A 19 9.24 14.05 -7.02
N PHE A 20 8.36 14.71 -6.26
CA PHE A 20 6.93 14.42 -6.14
C PHE A 20 6.11 14.91 -7.35
N ASP A 21 6.65 15.86 -8.11
CA ASP A 21 5.97 16.46 -9.26
C ASP A 21 6.07 15.56 -10.52
N GLU A 22 6.92 14.53 -10.47
CA GLU A 22 7.09 13.55 -11.55
C GLU A 22 6.07 12.42 -11.41
N ARG A 23 5.24 12.24 -12.44
CA ARG A 23 4.19 11.20 -12.47
C ARG A 23 4.74 9.79 -12.24
N GLU A 24 5.96 9.54 -12.70
CA GLU A 24 6.66 8.26 -12.54
C GLU A 24 6.95 7.95 -11.08
N ASN A 25 7.42 8.93 -10.30
CA ASN A 25 7.69 8.73 -8.88
C ASN A 25 6.40 8.54 -8.08
N LEU A 26 5.32 9.22 -8.47
CA LEU A 26 4.00 8.98 -7.88
C LEU A 26 3.53 7.54 -8.13
N LYS A 27 3.73 7.01 -9.35
CA LYS A 27 3.43 5.61 -9.69
C LYS A 27 4.30 4.62 -8.93
N LEU A 28 5.56 4.95 -8.72
CA LEU A 28 6.48 4.13 -7.94
C LEU A 28 6.03 4.05 -6.47
N LEU A 29 5.70 5.20 -5.87
CA LEU A 29 5.15 5.24 -4.52
C LEU A 29 3.83 4.47 -4.45
N ALA A 30 2.93 4.63 -5.43
CA ALA A 30 1.68 3.87 -5.50
C ALA A 30 1.94 2.36 -5.52
N ALA A 31 2.90 1.87 -6.31
CA ALA A 31 3.24 0.45 -6.37
C ALA A 31 3.65 -0.11 -4.99
N PHE A 32 4.50 0.60 -4.26
CA PHE A 32 4.86 0.23 -2.89
C PHE A 32 3.65 0.25 -1.95
N LEU A 33 2.84 1.32 -1.98
CA LEU A 33 1.68 1.47 -1.10
C LEU A 33 0.58 0.43 -1.36
N VAL A 34 0.40 0.04 -2.61
CA VAL A 34 -0.55 -1.00 -3.04
C VAL A 34 -0.13 -2.37 -2.55
N THR A 35 1.17 -2.67 -2.57
CA THR A 35 1.68 -4.00 -2.24
C THR A 35 1.97 -4.16 -0.75
N ARG A 36 2.31 -3.10 0.01
CA ARG A 36 2.54 -3.20 1.46
C ARG A 36 1.31 -3.65 2.28
N GLN A 37 0.11 -3.63 1.69
CA GLN A 37 -1.10 -4.11 2.39
C GLN A 37 -1.01 -5.59 2.77
N ILE A 38 -0.13 -6.38 2.13
CA ILE A 38 0.11 -7.79 2.49
C ILE A 38 0.65 -7.97 3.92
N TYR A 39 1.32 -6.97 4.50
CA TYR A 39 1.76 -6.98 5.91
C TYR A 39 1.17 -5.84 6.76
N CYS A 40 0.53 -4.83 6.15
CA CYS A 40 -0.11 -3.72 6.87
C CYS A 40 -1.65 -3.74 6.87
N GLY A 41 -2.28 -4.67 6.16
CA GLY A 41 -3.74 -4.77 6.10
C GLY A 41 -4.36 -5.15 7.45
N ALA A 42 -5.53 -4.58 7.75
CA ALA A 42 -6.24 -4.86 9.00
C ALA A 42 -7.29 -5.98 8.88
N GLY A 43 -7.65 -6.37 7.66
CA GLY A 43 -8.63 -7.42 7.40
C GLY A 43 -10.10 -6.96 7.49
N ARG A 44 -10.94 -7.51 6.59
CA ARG A 44 -12.38 -7.25 6.50
C ARG A 44 -13.13 -8.49 6.00
N ILE A 45 -14.36 -8.70 6.46
CA ILE A 45 -15.28 -9.69 5.88
C ILE A 45 -16.07 -9.03 4.76
N GLY A 46 -16.26 -9.75 3.65
CA GLY A 46 -17.04 -9.28 2.51
C GLY A 46 -16.28 -8.34 1.57
N ALA A 47 -16.91 -8.06 0.43
CA ALA A 47 -16.49 -7.01 -0.49
C ALA A 47 -17.53 -5.90 -0.56
N CYS A 48 -17.08 -4.73 -1.01
CA CYS A 48 -17.98 -3.68 -1.45
C CYS A 48 -17.50 -3.11 -2.77
N ASN A 49 -18.44 -2.57 -3.55
CA ASN A 49 -18.12 -1.80 -4.73
C ASN A 49 -18.78 -0.42 -4.64
N PRO A 50 -18.26 0.48 -3.78
CA PRO A 50 -18.85 1.81 -3.58
C PRO A 50 -18.71 2.71 -4.82
N HIS A 51 -17.84 2.32 -5.76
CA HIS A 51 -17.58 3.01 -7.00
C HIS A 51 -17.57 1.99 -8.15
N PRO A 52 -18.75 1.47 -8.55
CA PRO A 52 -18.82 0.56 -9.68
C PRO A 52 -18.34 1.29 -10.95
N PHE A 53 -17.56 0.59 -11.78
CA PHE A 53 -17.11 1.11 -13.05
C PHE A 53 -18.33 1.56 -13.88
N ARG A 54 -18.33 2.84 -14.27
CA ARG A 54 -19.28 3.38 -15.24
C ARG A 54 -18.60 3.37 -16.59
N ASP A 55 -19.23 2.74 -17.58
CA ASP A 55 -18.83 2.97 -18.96
C ASP A 55 -19.21 4.40 -19.40
N TRP A 56 -18.78 4.81 -20.61
CA TRP A 56 -19.08 6.13 -21.18
C TRP A 56 -20.59 6.37 -21.36
N GLU A 57 -21.41 5.31 -21.40
CA GLU A 57 -22.88 5.38 -21.48
C GLU A 57 -23.56 5.43 -20.10
N GLY A 58 -22.79 5.39 -19.01
CA GLY A 58 -23.31 5.40 -17.65
C GLY A 58 -23.96 4.09 -17.22
N LYS A 59 -23.76 2.99 -17.95
CA LYS A 59 -24.21 1.66 -17.55
C LYS A 59 -23.23 1.07 -16.55
N PHE A 60 -23.79 0.48 -15.51
CA PHE A 60 -23.05 -0.36 -14.58
C PHE A 60 -22.68 -1.64 -15.33
N LEU A 61 -21.38 -1.88 -15.52
CA LEU A 61 -20.91 -3.21 -15.90
C LEU A 61 -21.33 -4.17 -14.79
N ASP A 62 -21.92 -5.30 -15.19
CA ASP A 62 -22.61 -6.29 -14.37
C ASP A 62 -22.07 -6.43 -12.93
N ASN A 63 -22.92 -6.04 -11.96
CA ASN A 63 -22.70 -6.16 -10.52
C ASN A 63 -22.87 -7.62 -10.06
N SER A 64 -22.19 -8.59 -10.70
CA SER A 64 -21.94 -9.84 -10.00
C SER A 64 -20.99 -9.48 -8.86
N GLU A 65 -21.54 -9.24 -7.67
CA GLU A 65 -20.75 -9.08 -6.45
C GLU A 65 -19.93 -10.36 -6.34
N THR A 66 -18.65 -10.27 -6.69
CA THR A 66 -17.69 -11.35 -6.48
C THR A 66 -17.79 -11.66 -5.00
N LYS A 67 -18.25 -12.88 -4.68
CA LYS A 67 -18.41 -13.29 -3.29
C LYS A 67 -17.03 -13.45 -2.70
N VAL A 68 -16.56 -12.40 -2.04
CA VAL A 68 -15.30 -12.38 -1.31
C VAL A 68 -15.61 -12.64 0.16
N ASN A 69 -15.11 -13.74 0.71
CA ASN A 69 -15.36 -14.08 2.11
C ASN A 69 -14.53 -13.17 3.03
N PHE A 70 -13.26 -13.00 2.71
CA PHE A 70 -12.32 -12.19 3.48
C PHE A 70 -11.46 -11.30 2.59
N GLN A 71 -11.11 -10.12 3.05
CA GLN A 71 -10.16 -9.23 2.40
C GLN A 71 -9.07 -8.84 3.36
N ILE A 72 -7.84 -8.68 2.88
CA ILE A 72 -6.73 -8.25 3.74
C ILE A 72 -6.75 -6.75 4.05
N SER A 73 -7.38 -5.92 3.20
CA SER A 73 -7.54 -4.48 3.45
C SER A 73 -9.00 -4.04 3.62
N GLN A 74 -9.23 -3.13 4.56
CA GLN A 74 -10.51 -2.45 4.73
C GLN A 74 -10.71 -1.31 3.72
N ARG A 75 -9.61 -0.78 3.16
CA ARG A 75 -9.59 0.44 2.35
C ARG A 75 -9.56 0.17 0.84
N ALA A 76 -8.99 -0.95 0.38
CA ALA A 76 -8.75 -1.24 -1.04
C ALA A 76 -9.96 -1.01 -1.95
N ASP A 77 -11.16 -1.46 -1.56
CA ASP A 77 -12.39 -1.27 -2.34
C ASP A 77 -12.82 0.21 -2.47
N HIS A 78 -12.50 1.03 -1.47
CA HIS A 78 -12.97 2.40 -1.33
C HIS A 78 -12.07 3.45 -2.00
N ILE A 79 -10.94 3.05 -2.58
CA ILE A 79 -9.98 3.94 -3.25
C ILE A 79 -10.12 3.77 -4.77
N PRO A 80 -10.86 4.65 -5.48
CA PRO A 80 -11.11 4.49 -6.91
C PRO A 80 -10.04 5.11 -7.82
N ASN A 81 -9.11 5.92 -7.30
CA ASN A 81 -8.15 6.64 -8.12
C ASN A 81 -6.70 6.33 -7.72
N GLU A 82 -5.79 6.41 -8.70
CA GLU A 82 -4.36 6.31 -8.46
C GLU A 82 -3.80 7.62 -7.85
N PHE A 83 -4.10 8.76 -8.49
CA PHE A 83 -3.65 10.09 -8.08
C PHE A 83 -4.79 11.09 -8.03
N TYR A 84 -4.75 12.02 -7.08
CA TYR A 84 -5.72 13.12 -7.04
C TYR A 84 -5.22 14.34 -6.25
N ARG A 85 -5.61 15.55 -6.70
CA ARG A 85 -5.14 16.84 -6.16
C ARG A 85 -6.19 17.65 -5.38
N TRP A 86 -7.49 17.48 -5.67
CA TRP A 86 -8.56 18.42 -5.22
C TRP A 86 -9.63 17.78 -4.36
N VAL A 87 -9.44 17.72 -3.04
CA VAL A 87 -10.33 17.00 -2.12
C VAL A 87 -11.75 17.59 -2.09
N GLN A 88 -12.72 16.90 -2.67
CA GLN A 88 -14.11 16.98 -2.18
C GLN A 88 -14.89 15.67 -2.35
N TYR A 89 -14.58 14.81 -3.33
CA TYR A 89 -15.28 13.51 -3.48
C TYR A 89 -14.45 12.31 -3.96
N ASN A 90 -13.14 12.46 -4.19
CA ASN A 90 -12.31 11.38 -4.78
C ASN A 90 -11.16 10.98 -3.86
N ARG A 91 -11.17 9.72 -3.40
CA ARG A 91 -10.06 9.09 -2.66
C ARG A 91 -9.03 8.57 -3.68
N ALA A 92 -7.75 8.69 -3.36
CA ALA A 92 -6.65 8.25 -4.22
C ALA A 92 -5.56 7.54 -3.42
N ILE A 93 -4.76 6.69 -4.08
CA ILE A 93 -3.61 6.02 -3.48
C ILE A 93 -2.59 7.06 -2.99
N VAL A 94 -2.23 8.02 -3.86
CA VAL A 94 -1.35 9.14 -3.52
C VAL A 94 -2.12 10.46 -3.69
N ASN A 95 -2.20 11.23 -2.60
CA ASN A 95 -2.75 12.59 -2.63
C ASN A 95 -1.63 13.59 -2.94
N THR A 96 -1.85 14.45 -3.93
CA THR A 96 -0.86 15.43 -4.39
C THR A 96 -1.08 16.86 -3.93
N ARG A 97 -1.87 17.03 -2.87
CA ARG A 97 -2.07 18.33 -2.22
C ARG A 97 -0.76 18.84 -1.58
N ASP A 98 -0.27 19.98 -2.06
CA ASP A 98 0.93 20.65 -1.53
C ASP A 98 0.55 21.60 -0.38
N GLU A 99 0.39 21.04 0.83
CA GLU A 99 0.15 21.80 2.07
C GLU A 99 1.15 21.36 3.14
N PRO A 100 2.37 21.96 3.16
CA PRO A 100 3.49 21.47 3.95
C PRO A 100 3.31 21.65 5.47
N LEU A 101 2.51 22.63 5.91
CA LEU A 101 2.39 23.03 7.33
C LEU A 101 3.76 23.32 7.99
N ALA A 102 4.72 23.73 7.16
CA ALA A 102 6.08 24.10 7.49
C ALA A 102 6.54 25.17 6.45
N ASP A 103 7.81 25.58 6.50
CA ASP A 103 8.38 26.51 5.51
C ASP A 103 8.25 25.91 4.08
N PRO A 104 7.40 26.48 3.21
CA PRO A 104 7.12 25.91 1.89
C PRO A 104 8.30 26.00 0.93
N SER A 105 9.34 26.80 1.24
CA SER A 105 10.56 26.84 0.44
C SER A 105 11.49 25.64 0.73
N LYS A 106 11.34 25.00 1.89
CA LYS A 106 12.24 23.94 2.37
C LYS A 106 11.60 22.56 2.40
N TYR A 107 10.29 22.49 2.61
CA TYR A 107 9.63 21.23 2.89
C TYR A 107 8.35 21.00 2.08
N ARG A 108 7.98 19.72 1.99
CA ARG A 108 6.68 19.22 1.54
C ARG A 108 6.15 18.23 2.58
N ARG A 109 4.82 18.10 2.63
CA ARG A 109 4.16 17.07 3.44
C ARG A 109 3.48 16.08 2.50
N ILE A 110 3.94 14.84 2.52
CA ILE A 110 3.27 13.74 1.84
C ILE A 110 2.13 13.27 2.75
N HIS A 111 0.91 13.36 2.24
CA HIS A 111 -0.29 12.94 2.97
C HIS A 111 -0.87 11.68 2.32
N LEU A 112 -0.81 10.55 3.03
CA LEU A 112 -1.32 9.27 2.55
C LEU A 112 -2.60 8.90 3.28
N LEU A 113 -3.53 8.25 2.58
CA LEU A 113 -4.86 7.89 3.10
C LEU A 113 -5.29 6.44 2.77
N VAL A 114 -4.38 5.68 2.17
CA VAL A 114 -4.61 4.32 1.68
C VAL A 114 -4.47 3.27 2.78
N GLY A 115 -3.68 3.55 3.83
CA GLY A 115 -3.45 2.61 4.92
C GLY A 115 -4.70 2.34 5.76
N ASP A 116 -4.80 1.11 6.27
CA ASP A 116 -5.80 0.73 7.25
C ASP A 116 -5.44 1.25 8.66
N SER A 117 -6.43 1.29 9.55
CA SER A 117 -6.19 1.46 10.99
C SER A 117 -5.73 0.12 11.57
N ASN A 118 -4.51 0.08 12.10
CA ASN A 118 -3.93 -1.12 12.69
C ASN A 118 -4.10 -1.14 14.22
N ILE A 119 -4.30 -2.34 14.77
CA ILE A 119 -4.29 -2.58 16.22
C ILE A 119 -2.90 -3.07 16.65
N SER A 120 -2.30 -3.94 15.84
CA SER A 120 -0.94 -4.39 16.03
C SER A 120 0.05 -3.22 15.98
N GLU A 121 0.83 -3.09 17.06
CA GLU A 121 1.97 -2.18 17.13
C GLU A 121 3.00 -2.51 16.05
N TYR A 122 3.21 -3.80 15.77
CA TYR A 122 4.11 -4.28 14.73
C TYR A 122 3.67 -3.81 13.34
N ALA A 123 2.39 -4.04 12.99
CA ALA A 123 1.85 -3.61 11.68
C ALA A 123 1.92 -2.08 11.53
N THR A 124 1.70 -1.33 12.62
CA THR A 124 1.84 0.12 12.64
C THR A 124 3.30 0.56 12.42
N ALA A 125 4.24 -0.06 13.13
CA ALA A 125 5.67 0.21 12.96
C ALA A 125 6.13 -0.09 11.54
N MET A 126 5.69 -1.20 10.95
CA MET A 126 6.04 -1.56 9.58
C MET A 126 5.42 -0.64 8.54
N LYS A 127 4.15 -0.25 8.74
CA LYS A 127 3.47 0.72 7.89
C LYS A 127 4.24 2.04 7.82
N MET A 128 4.70 2.55 8.96
CA MET A 128 5.44 3.82 9.01
C MET A 128 6.89 3.66 8.58
N GLY A 129 7.58 2.64 9.09
CA GLY A 129 9.00 2.41 8.90
C GLY A 129 9.37 2.08 7.46
N ALA A 130 8.73 1.07 6.86
CA ALA A 130 9.01 0.68 5.48
C ALA A 130 8.71 1.83 4.49
N THR A 131 7.68 2.65 4.79
CA THR A 131 7.36 3.83 3.98
C THR A 131 8.44 4.89 4.07
N THR A 132 8.97 5.17 5.27
CA THR A 132 10.11 6.08 5.42
C THR A 132 11.31 5.63 4.60
N LEU A 133 11.64 4.33 4.60
CA LEU A 133 12.73 3.79 3.79
C LEU A 133 12.46 3.93 2.29
N MET A 134 11.23 3.64 1.87
CA MET A 134 10.82 3.81 0.47
C MET A 134 10.94 5.27 0.01
N LEU A 135 10.50 6.22 0.83
CA LEU A 135 10.65 7.65 0.54
C LEU A 135 12.13 8.03 0.45
N GLU A 136 12.99 7.52 1.34
CA GLU A 136 14.43 7.78 1.27
C GLU A 136 15.08 7.22 -0.01
N LEU A 137 14.71 6.00 -0.44
CA LEU A 137 15.17 5.43 -1.72
C LEU A 137 14.76 6.30 -2.92
N MET A 138 13.55 6.84 -2.89
CA MET A 138 13.07 7.75 -3.94
C MET A 138 13.80 9.08 -3.93
N GLU A 139 14.03 9.66 -2.75
CA GLU A 139 14.74 10.93 -2.60
C GLU A 139 16.19 10.83 -3.09
N GLN A 140 16.84 9.67 -2.89
CA GLN A 140 18.19 9.40 -3.38
C GLN A 140 18.25 8.96 -4.85
N GLY A 141 17.11 8.82 -5.54
CA GLY A 141 17.05 8.35 -6.93
C GLY A 141 17.48 6.88 -7.12
N ILE A 142 17.38 6.07 -6.07
CA ILE A 142 17.78 4.65 -6.05
C ILE A 142 16.61 3.73 -6.40
N ALA A 143 15.38 4.19 -6.18
CA ALA A 143 14.17 3.42 -6.44
C ALA A 143 14.08 2.98 -7.92
N ASN A 144 13.76 1.70 -8.15
CA ASN A 144 13.73 1.13 -9.50
C ASN A 144 12.40 1.45 -10.22
N SER A 145 12.48 2.06 -11.39
CA SER A 145 11.32 2.40 -12.22
C SER A 145 10.58 1.18 -12.78
N ASP A 146 11.20 -0.01 -12.77
CA ASP A 146 10.56 -1.27 -13.15
C ASP A 146 9.58 -1.80 -12.10
N TRP A 147 9.53 -1.22 -10.91
CA TRP A 147 8.55 -1.56 -9.87
C TRP A 147 7.14 -1.02 -10.15
N ILE A 148 7.00 -0.12 -11.12
CA ILE A 148 5.73 0.52 -11.43
C ILE A 148 4.74 -0.54 -11.93
N LEU A 149 3.58 -0.60 -11.26
CA LEU A 149 2.46 -1.46 -11.65
C LEU A 149 1.83 -0.99 -12.97
N ALA A 150 1.24 -1.93 -13.71
CA ALA A 150 0.45 -1.60 -14.89
C ALA A 150 -0.81 -0.80 -14.49
N GLU A 151 -1.59 -1.33 -13.55
CA GLU A 151 -2.84 -0.74 -13.06
C GLU A 151 -2.94 -0.81 -11.52
N SER A 152 -2.47 0.24 -10.82
CA SER A 152 -2.31 0.24 -9.36
C SER A 152 -3.63 0.04 -8.58
N VAL A 153 -4.73 0.63 -9.04
CA VAL A 153 -6.04 0.53 -8.36
C VAL A 153 -6.62 -0.88 -8.49
N GLU A 154 -6.50 -1.48 -9.67
CA GLU A 154 -6.95 -2.85 -9.92
C GLU A 154 -6.11 -3.84 -9.11
N ALA A 155 -4.78 -3.70 -9.16
CA ALA A 155 -3.86 -4.53 -8.39
C ALA A 155 -4.15 -4.46 -6.89
N MET A 156 -4.44 -3.27 -6.34
CA MET A 156 -4.79 -3.11 -4.93
C MET A 156 -6.04 -3.90 -4.52
N ARG A 157 -7.09 -3.87 -5.35
CA ARG A 157 -8.31 -4.63 -5.11
C ARG A 157 -8.09 -6.13 -5.29
N ALA A 158 -7.35 -6.53 -6.33
CA ALA A 158 -7.02 -7.92 -6.59
C ALA A 158 -6.22 -8.54 -5.44
N ILE A 159 -5.15 -7.87 -4.99
CA ILE A 159 -4.36 -8.28 -3.81
C ILE A 159 -5.25 -8.40 -2.58
N SER A 160 -6.12 -7.41 -2.34
CA SER A 160 -6.99 -7.40 -1.16
C SER A 160 -7.95 -8.59 -1.12
N ARG A 161 -8.48 -8.98 -2.29
CA ARG A 161 -9.53 -10.00 -2.45
C ARG A 161 -9.00 -11.41 -2.70
N ASP A 162 -7.69 -11.58 -2.83
CA ASP A 162 -7.08 -12.87 -3.10
C ASP A 162 -7.23 -13.82 -1.91
N GLN A 163 -8.03 -14.89 -2.09
CA GLN A 163 -8.28 -15.91 -1.07
C GLN A 163 -7.18 -16.96 -1.01
N GLU A 164 -6.32 -17.04 -2.03
CA GLU A 164 -5.23 -18.02 -2.10
C GLU A 164 -3.88 -17.41 -1.67
N PHE A 165 -3.85 -16.11 -1.36
CA PHE A 165 -2.66 -15.37 -0.91
C PHE A 165 -1.46 -15.50 -1.87
N LYS A 166 -1.71 -15.54 -3.18
CA LYS A 166 -0.70 -15.55 -4.23
C LYS A 166 -0.24 -14.14 -4.60
N TRP A 167 -1.15 -13.17 -4.50
CA TRP A 167 -0.98 -11.74 -4.75
C TRP A 167 -0.31 -11.42 -6.08
N GLU A 168 -0.77 -12.03 -7.16
CA GLU A 168 -0.25 -11.81 -8.50
C GLU A 168 -0.47 -10.35 -8.96
N VAL A 169 0.56 -9.78 -9.59
CA VAL A 169 0.53 -8.42 -10.13
C VAL A 169 1.24 -8.35 -11.48
N THR A 170 0.82 -7.39 -12.30
CA THR A 170 1.45 -7.08 -13.59
C THR A 170 2.15 -5.73 -13.49
N LEU A 171 3.43 -5.71 -13.84
CA LEU A 171 4.23 -4.50 -13.93
C LEU A 171 3.98 -3.80 -15.26
N ARG A 172 4.27 -2.49 -15.31
CA ARG A 172 4.06 -1.67 -16.52
C ARG A 172 4.81 -2.18 -17.75
N ASN A 173 5.97 -2.81 -17.54
CA ASN A 173 6.75 -3.41 -18.62
C ASN A 173 6.19 -4.76 -19.12
N GLY A 174 5.04 -5.20 -18.59
CA GLY A 174 4.37 -6.44 -18.95
C GLY A 174 4.86 -7.67 -18.18
N ARG A 175 5.88 -7.53 -17.30
CA ARG A 175 6.35 -8.64 -16.46
C ARG A 175 5.29 -8.98 -15.40
N HIS A 176 5.01 -10.27 -15.26
CA HIS A 176 4.21 -10.82 -14.16
C HIS A 176 5.10 -11.18 -12.97
N THR A 177 4.63 -10.89 -11.76
CA THR A 177 5.29 -11.17 -10.48
C THR A 177 4.23 -11.20 -9.37
N THR A 178 4.63 -11.28 -8.11
CA THR A 178 3.71 -11.16 -6.96
C THR A 178 4.00 -9.89 -6.15
N ALA A 179 3.02 -9.44 -5.37
CA ALA A 179 3.20 -8.34 -4.41
C ALA A 179 4.32 -8.67 -3.39
N LEU A 180 4.45 -9.94 -3.01
CA LEU A 180 5.50 -10.42 -2.12
C LEU A 180 6.89 -10.28 -2.74
N GLU A 181 7.08 -10.77 -3.97
CA GLU A 181 8.34 -10.64 -4.71
C GLU A 181 8.72 -9.17 -4.93
N LEU A 182 7.74 -8.33 -5.27
CA LEU A 182 7.98 -6.90 -5.47
C LEU A 182 8.41 -6.20 -4.18
N GLN A 183 7.74 -6.49 -3.06
CA GLN A 183 8.13 -5.97 -1.73
C GLN A 183 9.51 -6.49 -1.31
N MET A 184 9.86 -7.74 -1.63
CA MET A 184 11.17 -8.31 -1.38
C MET A 184 12.28 -7.59 -2.17
N ASP A 185 12.03 -7.23 -3.43
CA ASP A 185 12.98 -6.45 -4.25
C ASP A 185 13.20 -5.04 -3.68
N MET A 186 12.11 -4.37 -3.26
CA MET A 186 12.16 -3.08 -2.58
C MET A 186 12.93 -3.15 -1.25
N MET A 187 12.65 -4.15 -0.42
CA MET A 187 13.33 -4.40 0.85
C MET A 187 14.82 -4.68 0.63
N ASN A 188 15.17 -5.54 -0.32
CA ASN A 188 16.56 -5.84 -0.65
C ASN A 188 17.32 -4.60 -1.14
N THR A 189 16.65 -3.73 -1.90
CA THR A 189 17.21 -2.45 -2.31
C THR A 189 17.42 -1.53 -1.11
N ALA A 190 16.45 -1.43 -0.19
CA ALA A 190 16.61 -0.69 1.06
C ALA A 190 17.77 -1.23 1.88
N LYS A 191 17.86 -2.55 2.06
CA LYS A 191 18.97 -3.22 2.76
C LYS A 191 20.32 -2.91 2.13
N LYS A 192 20.43 -2.98 0.80
CA LYS A 192 21.68 -2.72 0.08
C LYS A 192 22.16 -1.28 0.25
N HIS A 193 21.25 -0.32 0.30
CA HIS A 193 21.59 1.11 0.20
C HIS A 193 21.49 1.88 1.51
N LEU A 194 20.66 1.43 2.46
CA LEU A 194 20.34 2.17 3.69
C LEU A 194 20.79 1.46 4.97
N ALA A 195 21.16 0.17 4.91
CA ALA A 195 21.64 -0.55 6.08
C ALA A 195 22.94 0.06 6.63
N GLY A 196 23.12 0.00 7.95
CA GLY A 196 24.24 0.57 8.69
C GLY A 196 24.11 2.07 8.97
N LYS A 197 23.04 2.73 8.50
CA LYS A 197 22.84 4.17 8.73
C LYS A 197 22.58 4.49 10.21
N ASN A 198 21.72 3.71 10.85
CA ASN A 198 21.41 3.79 12.28
C ASN A 198 20.59 2.57 12.72
N ARG A 199 20.49 2.37 14.05
CA ARG A 199 19.81 1.24 14.67
C ARG A 199 18.33 1.09 14.28
N GLU A 200 17.60 2.19 14.11
CA GLU A 200 16.18 2.14 13.77
C GLU A 200 15.96 1.73 12.31
N THR A 201 16.76 2.28 11.39
CA THR A 201 16.77 1.87 9.98
C THR A 201 17.08 0.39 9.84
N ASP A 202 18.11 -0.10 10.54
CA ASP A 202 18.50 -1.51 10.48
C ASP A 202 17.42 -2.42 11.04
N TRP A 203 16.81 -2.04 12.17
CA TRP A 203 15.67 -2.78 12.74
C TRP A 203 14.48 -2.84 11.78
N ILE A 204 14.11 -1.73 11.13
CA ILE A 204 13.01 -1.73 10.14
C ILE A 204 13.33 -2.67 8.97
N ILE A 205 14.58 -2.68 8.47
CA ILE A 205 14.99 -3.56 7.37
C ILE A 205 14.92 -5.03 7.79
N GLU A 206 15.41 -5.35 9.00
CA GLU A 206 15.38 -6.70 9.56
C GLU A 206 13.95 -7.20 9.73
N GLU A 207 13.06 -6.39 10.31
CA GLU A 207 11.66 -6.75 10.51
C GLU A 207 10.89 -6.82 9.19
N TRP A 208 11.17 -5.93 8.24
CA TRP A 208 10.56 -5.99 6.91
C TRP A 208 10.97 -7.27 6.18
N ASN A 209 12.25 -7.68 6.25
CA ASN A 209 12.67 -8.98 5.75
C ASN A 209 11.94 -10.12 6.47
N SER A 210 11.88 -10.09 7.81
CA SER A 210 11.25 -11.15 8.61
C SER A 210 9.78 -11.34 8.26
N VAL A 211 8.99 -10.27 8.13
CA VAL A 211 7.56 -10.40 7.82
C VAL A 211 7.33 -10.91 6.40
N LEU A 212 8.17 -10.52 5.44
CA LEU A 212 8.09 -11.03 4.07
C LEU A 212 8.47 -12.52 4.00
N ASP A 213 9.49 -12.94 4.74
CA ASP A 213 9.86 -14.36 4.85
C ASP A 213 8.73 -15.18 5.49
N ASP A 214 8.03 -14.64 6.49
CA ASP A 214 6.93 -15.32 7.15
C ASP A 214 5.65 -15.35 6.32
N LEU A 215 5.38 -14.33 5.51
CA LEU A 215 4.27 -14.32 4.54
C LEU A 215 4.32 -15.54 3.60
N SER A 216 5.53 -15.97 3.20
CA SER A 216 5.71 -17.15 2.34
C SER A 216 5.31 -18.48 3.00
N LYS A 217 5.21 -18.51 4.33
CA LYS A 217 4.86 -19.70 5.14
C LYS A 217 3.35 -19.80 5.41
N GLY A 218 2.58 -18.79 5.02
CA GLY A 218 1.13 -18.71 5.23
C GLY A 218 0.71 -17.76 6.37
N PRO A 219 -0.60 -17.43 6.47
CA PRO A 219 -1.11 -16.46 7.43
C PRO A 219 -0.81 -16.80 8.90
N GLU A 220 -0.73 -18.08 9.25
CA GLU A 220 -0.50 -18.56 10.61
C GLU A 220 0.85 -18.10 11.17
N ALA A 221 1.86 -17.95 10.30
CA ALA A 221 3.17 -17.45 10.69
C ALA A 221 3.15 -15.97 11.11
N LEU A 222 2.06 -15.24 10.83
CA LEU A 222 1.93 -13.80 11.05
C LEU A 222 1.04 -13.45 12.25
N ILE A 223 0.46 -14.46 12.92
CA ILE A 223 -0.44 -14.27 14.06
C ILE A 223 0.27 -13.43 15.14
N GLY A 224 -0.45 -12.43 15.66
CA GLY A 224 0.05 -11.49 16.66
C GLY A 224 0.91 -10.34 16.10
N ARG A 225 1.37 -10.43 14.84
CA ARG A 225 2.13 -9.36 14.15
C ARG A 225 1.31 -8.64 13.10
N VAL A 226 0.60 -9.37 12.24
CA VAL A 226 -0.20 -8.81 11.15
C VAL A 226 -1.69 -8.94 11.49
N ASP A 227 -2.40 -7.81 11.46
CA ASP A 227 -3.79 -7.72 11.91
C ASP A 227 -4.72 -8.60 11.06
N TRP A 228 -4.64 -8.52 9.72
CA TRP A 228 -5.50 -9.31 8.86
C TRP A 228 -5.29 -10.81 9.06
N ALA A 229 -4.04 -11.25 9.26
CA ALA A 229 -3.71 -12.66 9.43
C ALA A 229 -4.26 -13.20 10.76
N THR A 230 -4.07 -12.43 11.84
CA THR A 230 -4.64 -12.74 13.16
C THR A 230 -6.17 -12.81 13.10
N LYS A 231 -6.80 -11.84 12.44
CA LYS A 231 -8.26 -11.80 12.24
C LYS A 231 -8.76 -12.96 11.38
N HIS A 232 -8.06 -13.28 10.30
CA HIS A 232 -8.41 -14.38 9.41
C HIS A 232 -8.38 -15.71 10.15
N TRP A 233 -7.34 -15.95 10.96
CA TRP A 233 -7.23 -17.13 11.80
C TRP A 233 -8.41 -17.22 12.78
N MET A 234 -8.72 -16.15 13.53
CA MET A 234 -9.85 -16.13 14.47
C MET A 234 -11.22 -16.38 13.84
N LEU A 235 -11.39 -16.12 12.54
CA LEU A 235 -12.65 -16.33 11.81
C LEU A 235 -12.75 -17.71 11.15
N SER A 236 -11.62 -18.41 11.02
CA SER A 236 -11.52 -19.71 10.33
C SER A 236 -11.49 -20.89 11.30
N GLU A 237 -11.28 -20.61 12.59
CA GLU A 237 -11.36 -21.57 13.71
C GLU A 237 -12.78 -21.72 14.28
#